data_AF-A0A412HZV3-F1
#
_entry.id   AF-A0A412HZV3-F1
#
_cell.length_a   1.000
_cell.length_b   1.000
_cell.length_c   1.000
_cell.angle_alpha   90.00
_cell.angle_beta   90.00
_cell.angle_gamma   90.00
#
_symmetry.space_group_name_H-M   'P 1'
#
loop_
_entity.id
_entity.type
_entity.pdbx_description
1 polymer ?
#
loop_
_entity_poly.entity_id
_entity_poly.type
_entity_poly.pdbx_seq_one_letter_code
_entity_poly.pdbx_strand_id
1 'polypeptide(L)'
;MVMCNVIRYVNICVKTSKKTRLRAMALFFMLKNCYNSARKAYDFMKKQKYNVKDLTLAYFQKKSKLYRAGGYKYATPLKRSVADYQNHFFAFLMDINICLLPVYIWVIEFLLIMCGLIPPHFFDLLFYLMFALLFVSSVLLLAFFTARTNGQSFGYAMMDLKLVNRSKKEAMPLQLILRQALGFGLPLMILGFFFQVPGVIAWWVLNGIVVLITPNQQTLFDLIFGLVTVNEPDQDIRFEVKQEPEKEELTITPIDLHIRSNYSDDGYYDVEELFKQAKENKLEVISITDHNCARANAAAMRFSSLYNIQYIPGVEIDAQYKRMRVRILGYYIDWTNEVFEVLEQNSLKREKELSMERVQKFENYSGIRIDVNSLISNSRFQTITPNEITKMVFHNERTRLLPFVKKYIDGCESESVAMARFESDVFGKNGPCYVKASYPSAQAVINAIHNAGGIAVLSSWHLDYISDEVLEEIVDLGMDGVECFSNDIHEQTVAAALKIVSQRKLFVSCGSDYHGPTKPKYHMGVSNCPQKALPLVRILTKAAK
;
A
#
# COMPACT_ATOMS: atom_id res chain seq x y z
N MET A 1 -49.48 -11.85 9.33
CA MET A 1 -48.10 -12.42 9.36
C MET A 1 -47.00 -11.36 9.39
N VAL A 2 -47.14 -10.20 8.73
CA VAL A 2 -46.16 -9.09 8.75
C VAL A 2 -46.18 -8.31 10.09
N MET A 3 -47.33 -8.14 10.72
CA MET A 3 -47.44 -7.47 12.04
C MET A 3 -46.79 -8.26 13.19
N CYS A 4 -46.80 -9.60 13.14
CA CYS A 4 -46.06 -10.43 14.11
C CYS A 4 -44.54 -10.32 13.96
N ASN A 5 -44.04 -10.04 12.76
CA ASN A 5 -42.61 -9.79 12.55
C ASN A 5 -42.21 -8.39 13.06
N VAL A 6 -43.07 -7.37 12.90
CA VAL A 6 -42.81 -6.04 13.47
C VAL A 6 -42.77 -6.08 15.02
N ILE A 7 -43.67 -6.83 15.66
CA ILE A 7 -43.70 -6.98 17.14
C ILE A 7 -42.51 -7.83 17.66
N ARG A 8 -42.08 -8.87 16.92
CA ARG A 8 -40.83 -9.60 17.24
C ARG A 8 -39.59 -8.70 17.11
N TYR A 9 -39.57 -7.77 16.15
CA TYR A 9 -38.46 -6.85 15.92
C TYR A 9 -38.39 -5.71 16.96
N VAL A 10 -39.53 -5.20 17.43
CA VAL A 10 -39.55 -4.25 18.57
C VAL A 10 -39.01 -4.93 19.84
N ASN A 11 -39.36 -6.19 20.10
CA ASN A 11 -38.88 -6.92 21.29
C ASN A 11 -37.37 -7.22 21.29
N ILE A 12 -36.74 -7.37 20.11
CA ILE A 12 -35.27 -7.53 20.02
C ILE A 12 -34.56 -6.18 20.27
N CYS A 13 -35.16 -5.07 19.84
CA CYS A 13 -34.63 -3.72 20.04
C CYS A 13 -34.76 -3.22 21.49
N VAL A 14 -35.63 -3.83 22.30
CA VAL A 14 -35.84 -3.51 23.73
C VAL A 14 -34.79 -4.19 24.65
N LYS A 15 -34.18 -5.30 24.23
CA LYS A 15 -33.22 -6.07 25.06
C LYS A 15 -31.74 -5.67 24.94
N THR A 16 -31.39 -4.63 24.18
CA THR A 16 -30.00 -4.18 24.02
C THR A 16 -29.82 -2.75 24.51
N SER A 17 -28.70 -2.53 25.22
CA SER A 17 -28.37 -1.31 25.95
C SER A 17 -28.53 -0.02 25.13
N LYS A 18 -28.92 1.06 25.84
CA LYS A 18 -29.26 2.41 25.33
C LYS A 18 -28.23 3.04 24.39
N LYS A 19 -26.97 2.57 24.32
CA LYS A 19 -25.92 3.09 23.41
C LYS A 19 -25.97 2.52 21.97
N THR A 20 -26.91 1.62 21.64
CA THR A 20 -26.81 0.75 20.45
C THR A 20 -27.87 0.98 19.36
N ARG A 21 -28.73 2.00 19.46
CA ARG A 21 -29.82 2.19 18.49
C ARG A 21 -29.45 3.01 17.25
N LEU A 22 -28.60 4.03 17.37
CA LEU A 22 -28.11 4.81 16.20
C LEU A 22 -27.07 4.05 15.37
N ARG A 23 -26.30 3.15 15.99
CA ARG A 23 -25.29 2.31 15.32
C ARG A 23 -25.90 1.21 14.45
N ALA A 24 -27.15 0.80 14.73
CA ALA A 24 -27.81 -0.31 14.05
C ALA A 24 -28.28 0.03 12.63
N MET A 25 -28.64 1.28 12.32
CA MET A 25 -29.09 1.65 10.96
C MET A 25 -27.95 1.58 9.94
N ALA A 26 -26.79 2.14 10.24
CA ALA A 26 -25.60 2.04 9.38
C ALA A 26 -25.08 0.59 9.26
N LEU A 27 -25.19 -0.20 10.34
CA LEU A 27 -24.89 -1.63 10.33
C LEU A 27 -25.87 -2.42 9.43
N PHE A 28 -27.15 -2.05 9.44
CA PHE A 28 -28.19 -2.69 8.62
C PHE A 28 -27.94 -2.48 7.12
N PHE A 29 -27.48 -1.28 6.72
CA PHE A 29 -27.12 -0.96 5.32
C PHE A 29 -26.04 -1.87 4.73
N MET A 30 -25.02 -2.24 5.53
CA MET A 30 -23.99 -3.18 5.07
C MET A 30 -24.40 -4.64 5.25
N LEU A 31 -25.18 -4.96 6.27
CA LEU A 31 -25.50 -6.34 6.63
C LEU A 31 -26.50 -7.02 5.70
N LYS A 32 -27.43 -6.29 5.09
CA LYS A 32 -28.40 -6.87 4.15
C LYS A 32 -27.73 -7.33 2.84
N ASN A 33 -26.69 -6.60 2.39
CA ASN A 33 -26.13 -6.75 1.04
C ASN A 33 -24.71 -7.32 0.99
N CYS A 34 -23.96 -7.37 2.10
CA CYS A 34 -22.59 -7.92 2.10
C CYS A 34 -22.47 -9.34 2.67
N TYR A 35 -23.42 -9.78 3.51
CA TYR A 35 -23.38 -11.10 4.13
C TYR A 35 -24.79 -11.65 4.33
N ASN A 36 -25.02 -12.90 3.93
CA ASN A 36 -26.28 -13.62 4.16
C ASN A 36 -26.67 -13.76 5.65
N SER A 37 -25.82 -13.36 6.60
CA SER A 37 -26.15 -13.37 8.04
C SER A 37 -25.51 -12.23 8.83
N ALA A 38 -26.30 -11.62 9.72
CA ALA A 38 -25.85 -10.57 10.64
C ALA A 38 -24.69 -11.00 11.56
N ARG A 39 -24.62 -12.30 11.87
CA ARG A 39 -23.58 -12.88 12.73
C ARG A 39 -22.21 -12.90 12.03
N LYS A 40 -22.17 -13.23 10.73
CA LYS A 40 -20.93 -13.28 9.95
C LYS A 40 -20.25 -11.91 9.85
N ALA A 41 -21.02 -10.84 9.62
CA ALA A 41 -20.38 -9.52 9.55
C ALA A 41 -20.06 -8.92 10.92
N TYR A 42 -20.79 -9.28 11.98
CA TYR A 42 -20.38 -8.94 13.35
C TYR A 42 -19.03 -9.60 13.70
N ASP A 43 -18.86 -10.88 13.37
CA ASP A 43 -17.60 -11.61 13.61
C ASP A 43 -16.45 -11.08 12.73
N PHE A 44 -16.73 -10.65 11.50
CA PHE A 44 -15.77 -9.95 10.61
C PHE A 44 -15.30 -8.62 11.22
N MET A 45 -16.24 -7.76 11.67
CA MET A 45 -15.90 -6.48 12.31
C MET A 45 -15.17 -6.66 13.64
N LYS A 46 -15.41 -7.77 14.35
CA LYS A 46 -14.68 -8.08 15.59
C LYS A 46 -13.26 -8.57 15.31
N LYS A 47 -13.05 -9.29 14.20
CA LYS A 47 -11.73 -9.83 13.80
C LYS A 47 -10.81 -8.79 13.17
N GLN A 48 -11.33 -7.78 12.48
CA GLN A 48 -10.50 -6.76 11.83
C GLN A 48 -10.72 -5.37 12.42
N LYS A 49 -9.61 -4.65 12.70
CA LYS A 49 -9.58 -3.28 13.25
C LYS A 49 -10.06 -2.19 12.24
N TYR A 50 -10.97 -2.50 11.33
CA TYR A 50 -11.48 -1.50 10.38
C TYR A 50 -12.59 -0.65 11.00
N ASN A 51 -12.53 0.66 10.78
CA ASN A 51 -13.57 1.59 11.21
C ASN A 51 -14.82 1.41 10.32
N VAL A 52 -16.02 1.37 10.93
CA VAL A 52 -17.31 1.20 10.24
C VAL A 52 -17.51 2.25 9.14
N LYS A 53 -17.02 3.47 9.35
CA LYS A 53 -17.07 4.56 8.37
C LYS A 53 -16.31 4.22 7.09
N ASP A 54 -15.11 3.65 7.22
CA ASP A 54 -14.24 3.34 6.09
C ASP A 54 -14.82 2.17 5.28
N LEU A 55 -15.38 1.17 5.95
CA LEU A 55 -16.02 0.03 5.30
C LEU A 55 -17.29 0.44 4.53
N THR A 56 -18.10 1.33 5.13
CA THR A 56 -19.31 1.86 4.48
C THR A 56 -18.93 2.69 3.25
N LEU A 57 -17.89 3.52 3.35
CA LEU A 57 -17.39 4.29 2.22
C LEU A 57 -16.86 3.37 1.11
N ALA A 58 -16.09 2.33 1.46
CA ALA A 58 -15.56 1.36 0.53
C ALA A 58 -16.67 0.59 -0.20
N TYR A 59 -17.76 0.25 0.50
CA TYR A 59 -18.94 -0.39 -0.10
C TYR A 59 -19.55 0.48 -1.21
N PHE A 60 -19.88 1.74 -0.90
CA PHE A 60 -20.50 2.65 -1.88
C PHE A 60 -19.55 2.95 -3.05
N GLN A 61 -18.25 3.05 -2.79
CA GLN A 61 -17.25 3.21 -3.86
C GLN A 61 -17.19 1.99 -4.77
N LYS A 62 -17.17 0.78 -4.20
CA LYS A 62 -17.16 -0.48 -4.97
C LYS A 62 -18.45 -0.63 -5.79
N LYS A 63 -19.61 -0.35 -5.19
CA LYS A 63 -20.92 -0.39 -5.85
C LYS A 63 -20.98 0.60 -7.02
N SER A 64 -20.53 1.84 -6.83
CA SER A 64 -20.43 2.84 -7.92
C SER A 64 -19.46 2.40 -9.02
N LYS A 65 -18.31 1.81 -8.68
CA LYS A 65 -17.35 1.28 -9.67
C LYS A 65 -17.98 0.18 -10.54
N LEU A 66 -18.69 -0.76 -9.92
CA LEU A 66 -19.40 -1.83 -10.65
C LEU A 66 -20.54 -1.26 -11.52
N TYR A 67 -21.25 -0.24 -11.04
CA TYR A 67 -22.27 0.45 -11.81
C TYR A 67 -21.70 1.09 -13.08
N ARG A 68 -20.55 1.77 -12.98
CA ARG A 68 -19.83 2.36 -14.14
C ARG A 68 -19.28 1.31 -15.09
N ALA A 69 -18.85 0.14 -14.58
CA ALA A 69 -18.31 -0.95 -15.38
C ALA A 69 -19.36 -1.68 -16.26
N GLY A 70 -20.66 -1.40 -16.08
CA GLY A 70 -21.71 -1.98 -16.93
C GLY A 70 -23.10 -1.99 -16.31
N GLY A 71 -23.25 -1.73 -15.00
CA GLY A 71 -24.54 -1.73 -14.31
C GLY A 71 -25.59 -0.78 -14.90
N TYR A 72 -25.17 0.37 -15.44
CA TYR A 72 -26.10 1.33 -16.08
C TYR A 72 -26.88 0.73 -17.27
N LYS A 73 -26.34 -0.29 -17.95
CA LYS A 73 -27.02 -0.96 -19.06
C LYS A 73 -28.23 -1.79 -18.58
N TYR A 74 -28.12 -2.35 -17.37
CA TYR A 74 -29.12 -3.23 -16.76
C TYR A 74 -30.07 -2.49 -15.82
N ALA A 75 -29.75 -1.25 -15.45
CA ALA A 75 -30.64 -0.41 -14.64
C ALA A 75 -31.96 -0.15 -15.37
N THR A 76 -33.08 -0.30 -14.67
CA THR A 76 -34.42 -0.12 -15.23
C THR A 76 -35.11 1.09 -14.60
N PRO A 77 -35.62 2.05 -15.39
CA PRO A 77 -36.47 3.12 -14.85
C PRO A 77 -37.69 2.54 -14.14
N LEU A 78 -38.15 3.24 -13.10
CA LEU A 78 -39.37 2.85 -12.40
C LEU A 78 -40.55 2.85 -13.38
N LYS A 79 -41.44 1.87 -13.23
CA LYS A 79 -42.67 1.78 -14.04
C LYS A 79 -43.85 2.25 -13.20
N ARG A 80 -45.01 2.44 -13.83
CA ARG A 80 -46.27 2.64 -13.10
C ARG A 80 -46.82 1.33 -12.54
N SER A 81 -45.99 0.63 -11.77
CA SER A 81 -46.33 -0.62 -11.09
C SER A 81 -46.57 -0.36 -9.61
N VAL A 82 -47.45 -1.15 -8.98
CA VAL A 82 -47.72 -1.03 -7.54
C VAL A 82 -46.44 -1.20 -6.71
N ALA A 83 -45.58 -2.14 -7.10
CA ALA A 83 -44.31 -2.41 -6.42
C ALA A 83 -43.34 -1.21 -6.49
N ASP A 84 -43.14 -0.63 -7.68
CA ASP A 84 -42.27 0.54 -7.83
C ASP A 84 -42.81 1.75 -7.06
N TYR A 85 -44.13 1.98 -7.07
CA TYR A 85 -44.75 3.05 -6.27
C TYR A 85 -44.56 2.84 -4.77
N GLN A 86 -44.72 1.61 -4.28
CA GLN A 86 -44.50 1.29 -2.88
C GLN A 86 -43.04 1.54 -2.48
N ASN A 87 -42.09 1.02 -3.25
CA ASN A 87 -40.66 1.20 -2.98
C ASN A 87 -40.27 2.68 -3.00
N HIS A 88 -40.74 3.43 -4.00
CA HIS A 88 -40.44 4.85 -4.11
C HIS A 88 -41.08 5.67 -2.98
N PHE A 89 -42.33 5.36 -2.60
CA PHE A 89 -43.02 6.02 -1.49
C PHE A 89 -42.37 5.70 -0.14
N PHE A 90 -41.98 4.45 0.12
CA PHE A 90 -41.26 4.09 1.34
C PHE A 90 -39.90 4.76 1.43
N ALA A 91 -39.16 4.86 0.31
CA ALA A 91 -37.91 5.60 0.26
C ALA A 91 -38.12 7.07 0.66
N PHE A 92 -39.15 7.72 0.12
CA PHE A 92 -39.52 9.09 0.47
C PHE A 92 -39.88 9.25 1.96
N LEU A 93 -40.69 8.35 2.52
CA LEU A 93 -41.05 8.39 3.94
C LEU A 93 -39.83 8.21 4.85
N MET A 94 -38.88 7.35 4.48
CA MET A 94 -37.64 7.19 5.25
C MET A 94 -36.80 8.46 5.24
N ASP A 95 -36.62 9.08 4.06
CA ASP A 95 -35.87 10.33 3.94
C ASP A 95 -36.54 11.48 4.71
N ILE A 96 -37.87 11.58 4.67
CA ILE A 96 -38.63 12.55 5.48
C ILE A 96 -38.33 12.36 6.97
N ASN A 97 -38.42 11.13 7.47
CA ASN A 97 -38.26 10.87 8.90
C ASN A 97 -36.87 11.26 9.40
N ILE A 98 -35.84 11.07 8.58
CA ILE A 98 -34.47 11.50 8.90
C ILE A 98 -34.39 13.04 8.94
N CYS A 99 -35.01 13.71 7.99
CA CYS A 99 -35.01 15.17 7.94
C CYS A 99 -35.75 15.80 9.13
N LEU A 100 -36.86 15.18 9.56
CA LEU A 100 -37.72 15.66 10.66
C LEU A 100 -37.22 15.27 12.06
N LEU A 101 -36.08 14.58 12.20
CA LEU A 101 -35.52 14.23 13.52
C LEU A 101 -35.41 15.43 14.49
N PRO A 102 -34.97 16.63 14.06
CA PRO A 102 -34.93 17.80 14.95
C PRO A 102 -36.31 18.21 15.47
N VAL A 103 -37.38 18.06 14.66
CA VAL A 103 -38.76 18.35 15.08
C VAL A 103 -39.21 17.37 16.17
N TYR A 104 -38.88 16.08 16.03
CA TYR A 104 -39.21 15.09 17.08
C TYR A 104 -38.48 15.39 18.39
N ILE A 105 -37.23 15.85 18.34
CA ILE A 105 -36.47 16.29 19.51
C ILE A 105 -37.14 17.51 20.15
N TRP A 106 -37.55 18.49 19.35
CA TRP A 106 -38.25 19.68 19.83
C TRP A 106 -39.58 19.34 20.51
N VAL A 107 -40.36 18.38 19.99
CA VAL A 107 -41.59 17.93 20.66
C VAL A 107 -41.28 17.36 22.06
N ILE A 108 -40.18 16.61 22.20
CA ILE A 108 -39.77 16.08 23.51
C ILE A 108 -39.33 17.22 24.44
N GLU A 109 -38.51 18.15 23.96
CA GLU A 109 -38.05 19.31 24.73
C GLU A 109 -39.23 20.18 25.18
N PHE A 110 -40.20 20.41 24.30
CA PHE A 110 -41.43 21.12 24.60
C PHE A 110 -42.23 20.44 25.73
N LEU A 111 -42.37 19.11 25.68
CA LEU A 111 -43.01 18.35 26.76
C LEU A 111 -42.24 18.46 28.08
N LEU A 112 -40.90 18.48 28.05
CA LEU A 112 -40.07 18.66 29.25
C LEU A 112 -40.23 20.06 29.86
N ILE A 113 -40.40 21.10 29.04
CA ILE A 113 -40.72 22.46 29.49
C ILE A 113 -42.10 22.47 30.17
N MET A 114 -43.11 21.85 29.55
CA MET A 114 -44.46 21.75 30.11
C MET A 114 -44.51 20.99 31.44
N CYS A 115 -43.63 20.01 31.62
CA CYS A 115 -43.47 19.28 32.88
C CYS A 115 -42.62 20.01 33.93
N GLY A 116 -42.12 21.22 33.64
CA GLY A 116 -41.28 22.01 34.55
C GLY A 116 -39.86 21.48 34.72
N LEU A 117 -39.41 20.55 33.88
CA LEU A 117 -38.06 19.97 33.92
C LEU A 117 -37.03 20.87 33.22
N ILE A 118 -37.47 21.72 32.30
CA ILE A 118 -36.66 22.73 31.62
C ILE A 118 -37.27 24.12 31.86
N PRO A 119 -36.46 25.11 32.29
CA PRO A 119 -36.96 26.47 32.50
C PRO A 119 -37.57 27.09 31.22
N PRO A 120 -38.72 27.78 31.29
CA PRO A 120 -39.39 28.35 30.11
C PRO A 120 -38.57 29.38 29.32
N HIS A 121 -37.58 30.05 29.94
CA HIS A 121 -36.74 31.03 29.25
C HIS A 121 -35.81 30.43 28.18
N PHE A 122 -35.66 29.09 28.15
CA PHE A 122 -34.93 28.40 27.08
C PHE A 122 -35.77 28.16 25.82
N PHE A 123 -37.07 28.47 25.83
CA PHE A 123 -37.99 28.16 24.74
C PHE A 123 -37.51 28.76 23.40
N ASP A 124 -37.21 30.06 23.36
CA ASP A 124 -36.79 30.74 22.14
C ASP A 124 -35.47 30.16 21.60
N LEU A 125 -34.50 29.91 22.49
CA LEU A 125 -33.22 29.33 22.12
C LEU A 125 -33.39 27.95 21.49
N LEU A 126 -34.17 27.06 22.13
CA LEU A 126 -34.41 25.70 21.65
C LEU A 126 -35.20 25.70 20.34
N PHE A 127 -36.13 26.63 20.17
CA PHE A 127 -36.86 26.82 18.92
C PHE A 127 -35.93 27.19 17.75
N TYR A 128 -35.05 28.18 17.92
CA TYR A 128 -34.09 28.56 16.87
C TYR A 128 -33.04 27.46 16.62
N LEU A 129 -32.61 26.76 17.68
CA LEU A 129 -31.72 25.61 17.56
C LEU A 129 -32.36 24.48 16.74
N MET A 130 -33.63 24.15 17.01
CA MET A 130 -34.39 23.19 16.22
C MET A 130 -34.43 23.62 14.75
N PHE A 131 -34.74 24.88 14.45
CA PHE A 131 -34.83 25.36 13.07
C PHE A 131 -33.48 25.29 12.34
N ALA A 132 -32.39 25.64 13.02
CA ALA A 132 -31.04 25.49 12.49
C ALA A 132 -30.68 24.02 12.23
N LEU A 133 -30.99 23.12 13.17
CA LEU A 133 -30.78 21.68 13.00
C LEU A 133 -31.66 21.10 11.88
N LEU A 134 -32.89 21.59 11.72
CA LEU A 134 -33.80 21.20 10.65
C LEU A 134 -33.26 21.65 9.29
N PHE A 135 -32.69 22.86 9.20
CA PHE A 135 -32.01 23.30 7.98
C PHE A 135 -30.82 22.38 7.65
N VAL A 136 -29.99 22.06 8.64
CA VAL A 136 -28.84 21.17 8.44
C VAL A 136 -29.28 19.78 8.02
N SER A 137 -30.30 19.19 8.64
CA SER A 137 -30.77 17.84 8.31
C SER A 137 -31.43 17.77 6.93
N SER A 138 -32.30 18.73 6.61
CA SER A 138 -33.16 18.68 5.43
C SER A 138 -32.54 19.28 4.17
N VAL A 139 -31.73 20.35 4.29
CA VAL A 139 -31.12 21.05 3.15
C VAL A 139 -29.71 20.53 2.87
N LEU A 140 -28.90 20.31 3.92
CA LEU A 140 -27.48 19.98 3.75
C LEU A 140 -27.22 18.48 3.80
N LEU A 141 -27.63 17.80 4.87
CA LEU A 141 -27.24 16.41 5.15
C LEU A 141 -27.74 15.45 4.08
N LEU A 142 -29.03 15.53 3.72
CA LEU A 142 -29.61 14.67 2.69
C LEU A 142 -28.99 14.92 1.30
N ALA A 143 -28.74 16.19 0.97
CA ALA A 143 -28.13 16.60 -0.29
C ALA A 143 -26.68 16.12 -0.42
N PHE A 144 -25.87 16.35 0.62
CA PHE A 144 -24.49 15.91 0.66
C PHE A 144 -24.37 14.39 0.64
N PHE A 145 -25.22 13.69 1.41
CA PHE A 145 -25.24 12.23 1.43
C PHE A 145 -25.57 11.66 0.05
N THR A 146 -26.63 12.16 -0.60
CA THR A 146 -27.04 11.71 -1.94
C THR A 146 -25.95 11.95 -2.99
N ALA A 147 -25.23 13.08 -2.90
CA ALA A 147 -24.13 13.37 -3.80
C ALA A 147 -22.92 12.46 -3.56
N ARG A 148 -22.60 12.18 -2.28
CA ARG A 148 -21.45 11.33 -1.91
C ARG A 148 -21.63 9.87 -2.31
N THR A 149 -22.87 9.38 -2.31
CA THR A 149 -23.26 8.02 -2.73
C THR A 149 -23.60 7.93 -4.23
N ASN A 150 -23.34 8.99 -5.00
CA ASN A 150 -23.61 9.07 -6.45
C ASN A 150 -25.09 8.78 -6.82
N GLY A 151 -26.03 9.31 -6.05
CA GLY A 151 -27.46 9.29 -6.37
C GLY A 151 -28.33 8.42 -5.45
N GLN A 152 -27.82 7.97 -4.29
CA GLN A 152 -28.61 7.20 -3.32
C GLN A 152 -28.82 8.01 -2.03
N SER A 153 -30.04 8.49 -1.80
CA SER A 153 -30.46 8.94 -0.47
C SER A 153 -30.55 7.75 0.49
N PHE A 154 -30.85 8.01 1.77
CA PHE A 154 -31.00 6.94 2.76
C PHE A 154 -32.15 5.98 2.38
N GLY A 155 -33.30 6.53 2.02
CA GLY A 155 -34.45 5.75 1.55
C GLY A 155 -34.15 5.02 0.26
N TYR A 156 -33.47 5.67 -0.69
CA TYR A 156 -33.14 5.06 -1.98
C TYR A 156 -32.17 3.89 -1.80
N ALA A 157 -31.17 4.02 -0.92
CA ALA A 157 -30.26 2.94 -0.59
C ALA A 157 -30.96 1.74 0.09
N MET A 158 -32.05 1.97 0.84
CA MET A 158 -32.83 0.90 1.48
C MET A 158 -33.75 0.14 0.53
N MET A 159 -34.20 0.82 -0.53
CA MET A 159 -35.13 0.31 -1.53
C MET A 159 -34.43 -0.08 -2.84
N ASP A 160 -33.10 -0.11 -2.86
CA ASP A 160 -32.26 -0.42 -4.02
C ASP A 160 -32.55 0.48 -5.25
N LEU A 161 -32.87 1.74 -4.97
CA LEU A 161 -33.11 2.79 -5.94
C LEU A 161 -31.87 3.67 -6.14
N LYS A 162 -31.78 4.33 -7.30
CA LYS A 162 -30.71 5.30 -7.59
C LYS A 162 -31.21 6.41 -8.52
N LEU A 163 -30.78 7.64 -8.25
CA LEU A 163 -30.95 8.78 -9.16
C LEU A 163 -29.81 8.80 -10.18
N VAL A 164 -30.19 8.81 -11.44
CA VAL A 164 -29.26 8.84 -12.58
C VAL A 164 -29.72 9.85 -13.62
N ASN A 165 -28.85 10.18 -14.57
CA ASN A 165 -29.25 11.02 -15.70
C ASN A 165 -30.16 10.24 -16.69
N ARG A 166 -30.72 10.94 -17.69
CA ARG A 166 -31.57 10.31 -18.72
C ARG A 166 -30.94 9.13 -19.45
N SER A 167 -29.61 9.09 -19.57
CA SER A 167 -28.87 7.98 -20.17
C SER A 167 -28.55 6.84 -19.19
N LYS A 168 -29.13 6.87 -17.98
CA LYS A 168 -28.88 5.95 -16.86
C LYS A 168 -27.45 5.98 -16.33
N LYS A 169 -26.62 6.93 -16.76
CA LYS A 169 -25.27 7.12 -16.20
C LYS A 169 -25.38 7.96 -14.93
N GLU A 170 -24.35 7.90 -14.08
CA GLU A 170 -24.33 8.68 -12.85
C GLU A 170 -24.52 10.17 -13.13
N ALA A 171 -25.40 10.80 -12.35
CA ALA A 171 -25.68 12.23 -12.46
C ALA A 171 -24.56 13.06 -11.85
N MET A 172 -24.45 14.32 -12.26
CA MET A 172 -23.45 15.22 -11.69
C MET A 172 -23.76 15.48 -10.21
N PRO A 173 -22.75 15.50 -9.30
CA PRO A 173 -22.98 15.74 -7.87
C PRO A 173 -23.79 17.02 -7.59
N LEU A 174 -23.51 18.10 -8.32
CA LEU A 174 -24.24 19.36 -8.18
C LEU A 174 -25.73 19.23 -8.50
N GLN A 175 -26.09 18.45 -9.53
CA GLN A 175 -27.51 18.21 -9.88
C GLN A 175 -28.22 17.46 -8.75
N LEU A 176 -27.56 16.48 -8.12
CA LEU A 176 -28.11 15.73 -7.00
C LEU A 176 -28.31 16.62 -5.77
N ILE A 177 -27.34 17.49 -5.46
CA ILE A 177 -27.44 18.46 -4.36
C ILE A 177 -28.62 19.39 -4.59
N LEU A 178 -28.68 20.02 -5.76
CA LEU A 178 -29.75 20.96 -6.11
C LEU A 178 -31.12 20.28 -6.12
N ARG A 179 -31.21 19.05 -6.63
CA ARG A 179 -32.46 18.26 -6.58
C ARG A 179 -32.96 18.05 -5.16
N GLN A 180 -32.09 17.67 -4.23
CA GLN A 180 -32.50 17.45 -2.84
C GLN A 180 -32.81 18.76 -2.11
N ALA A 181 -31.98 19.79 -2.30
CA ALA A 181 -32.20 21.09 -1.68
C ALA A 181 -33.48 21.77 -2.19
N LEU A 182 -33.69 21.85 -3.50
CA LEU A 182 -34.84 22.55 -4.08
C LEU A 182 -36.11 21.70 -4.13
N GLY A 183 -35.98 20.39 -4.31
CA GLY A 183 -37.13 19.49 -4.36
C GLY A 183 -37.70 19.15 -2.98
N PHE A 184 -36.88 19.24 -1.94
CA PHE A 184 -37.26 18.78 -0.61
C PHE A 184 -36.91 19.78 0.50
N GLY A 185 -35.63 20.07 0.72
CA GLY A 185 -35.16 20.82 1.91
C GLY A 185 -35.69 22.26 1.99
N LEU A 186 -35.49 23.06 0.95
CA LEU A 186 -35.91 24.46 0.92
C LEU A 186 -37.45 24.61 0.94
N PRO A 187 -38.25 23.84 0.19
CA PRO A 187 -39.70 23.86 0.34
C PRO A 187 -40.16 23.52 1.76
N LEU A 188 -39.55 22.54 2.42
CA LEU A 188 -39.85 22.21 3.81
C LEU A 188 -39.59 23.41 4.74
N MET A 189 -38.46 24.08 4.58
CA MET A 189 -38.08 25.24 5.40
C MET A 189 -38.96 26.46 5.14
N ILE A 190 -39.13 26.84 3.86
CA ILE A 190 -39.84 28.07 3.47
C ILE A 190 -41.33 27.90 3.72
N LEU A 191 -41.94 26.82 3.24
CA LEU A 191 -43.37 26.60 3.40
C LEU A 191 -43.73 26.25 4.84
N GLY A 192 -42.86 25.53 5.55
CA GLY A 192 -43.02 25.30 6.97
C GLY A 192 -42.99 26.58 7.79
N PHE A 193 -42.16 27.56 7.43
CA PHE A 193 -42.10 28.84 8.13
C PHE A 193 -43.33 29.72 7.86
N PHE A 194 -43.68 29.93 6.59
CA PHE A 194 -44.75 30.88 6.21
C PHE A 194 -46.16 30.29 6.30
N PHE A 195 -46.31 29.00 6.00
CA PHE A 195 -47.62 28.35 5.83
C PHE A 195 -47.79 27.13 6.75
N GLN A 196 -46.82 26.89 7.65
CA GLN A 196 -46.86 25.80 8.63
C GLN A 196 -47.07 24.43 7.96
N VAL A 197 -47.65 23.48 8.69
CA VAL A 197 -47.91 22.12 8.23
C VAL A 197 -48.73 22.06 6.92
N PRO A 198 -49.80 22.86 6.72
CA PRO A 198 -50.56 22.84 5.47
C PRO A 198 -49.73 23.14 4.22
N GLY A 199 -48.80 24.11 4.28
CA GLY A 199 -47.95 24.44 3.14
C GLY A 199 -47.01 23.32 2.73
N VAL A 200 -46.40 22.66 3.73
CA VAL A 200 -45.50 21.51 3.50
C VAL A 200 -46.28 20.33 2.90
N ILE A 201 -47.46 20.02 3.44
CA ILE A 201 -48.32 18.96 2.92
C ILE A 201 -48.75 19.26 1.48
N ALA A 202 -49.15 20.50 1.19
CA ALA A 202 -49.53 20.90 -0.17
C ALA A 202 -48.39 20.68 -1.17
N TRP A 203 -47.15 21.00 -0.79
CA TRP A 203 -45.96 20.75 -1.63
C TRP A 203 -45.68 19.27 -1.88
N TRP A 204 -45.82 18.44 -0.84
CA TRP A 204 -45.63 17.00 -0.96
C TRP A 204 -46.73 16.36 -1.81
N VAL A 205 -47.99 16.79 -1.65
CA VAL A 205 -49.10 16.34 -2.50
C VAL A 205 -48.87 16.72 -3.95
N LEU A 206 -48.44 17.97 -4.22
CA LEU A 206 -48.12 18.42 -5.57
C LEU A 206 -47.03 17.56 -6.23
N ASN A 207 -45.92 17.31 -5.53
CA ASN A 207 -44.86 16.44 -6.04
C ASN A 207 -45.33 14.97 -6.17
N GLY A 208 -46.15 14.49 -5.24
CA GLY A 208 -46.74 13.16 -5.30
C GLY A 208 -47.61 12.98 -6.55
N ILE A 209 -48.43 13.97 -6.89
CA ILE A 209 -49.23 13.97 -8.13
C ILE A 209 -48.31 13.89 -9.37
N VAL A 210 -47.22 14.67 -9.40
CA VAL A 210 -46.25 14.63 -10.52
C VAL A 210 -45.61 13.25 -10.64
N VAL A 211 -45.25 12.61 -9.52
CA VAL A 211 -44.71 11.24 -9.47
C VAL A 211 -45.72 10.22 -10.00
N LEU A 212 -47.01 10.36 -9.67
CA LEU A 212 -48.06 9.45 -10.14
C LEU A 212 -48.37 9.61 -11.64
N ILE A 213 -48.24 10.82 -12.17
CA ILE A 213 -48.57 11.14 -13.57
C ILE A 213 -47.38 10.90 -14.50
N THR A 214 -46.13 10.93 -14.03
CA THR A 214 -44.97 10.71 -14.92
C THR A 214 -44.78 9.22 -15.24
N PRO A 215 -44.28 8.86 -16.44
CA PRO A 215 -44.08 7.46 -16.81
C PRO A 215 -42.98 6.77 -15.99
N ASN A 216 -41.96 7.53 -15.55
CA ASN A 216 -40.81 7.03 -14.78
C ASN A 216 -40.85 7.45 -13.31
N GLN A 217 -42.01 7.82 -12.77
CA GLN A 217 -42.17 8.27 -11.38
C GLN A 217 -41.25 9.44 -10.98
N GLN A 218 -41.05 10.39 -11.87
CA GLN A 218 -40.18 11.54 -11.66
C GLN A 218 -40.90 12.62 -10.83
N THR A 219 -40.18 13.24 -9.89
CA THR A 219 -40.64 14.46 -9.22
C THR A 219 -40.52 15.68 -10.15
N LEU A 220 -41.06 16.82 -9.74
CA LEU A 220 -40.94 18.06 -10.49
C LEU A 220 -39.47 18.41 -10.78
N PHE A 221 -38.59 18.29 -9.78
CA PHE A 221 -37.18 18.61 -9.94
C PHE A 221 -36.39 17.51 -10.64
N ASP A 222 -36.86 16.27 -10.66
CA ASP A 222 -36.28 15.24 -11.53
C ASP A 222 -36.51 15.59 -13.01
N LEU A 223 -37.68 16.15 -13.36
CA LEU A 223 -37.95 16.63 -14.72
C LEU A 223 -37.06 17.83 -15.08
N ILE A 224 -36.94 18.81 -14.18
CA ILE A 224 -36.14 20.03 -14.37
C ILE A 224 -34.65 19.69 -14.58
N PHE A 225 -34.09 18.79 -13.77
CA PHE A 225 -32.68 18.43 -13.84
C PHE A 225 -32.36 17.26 -14.80
N GLY A 226 -33.38 16.70 -15.46
CA GLY A 226 -33.20 15.56 -16.37
C GLY A 226 -32.73 14.29 -15.65
N LEU A 227 -33.21 14.07 -14.44
CA LEU A 227 -32.93 12.90 -13.62
C LEU A 227 -34.03 11.86 -13.76
N VAL A 228 -33.65 10.60 -13.65
CA VAL A 228 -34.57 9.46 -13.67
C VAL A 228 -34.20 8.55 -12.50
N THR A 229 -35.21 8.13 -11.74
CA THR A 229 -35.02 7.10 -10.73
C THR A 229 -35.00 5.73 -11.40
N VAL A 230 -34.03 4.90 -11.04
CA VAL A 230 -33.89 3.54 -11.58
C VAL A 230 -33.77 2.52 -10.45
N ASN A 231 -34.26 1.32 -10.71
CA ASN A 231 -33.92 0.12 -9.95
C ASN A 231 -32.48 -0.28 -10.33
N GLU A 232 -31.60 -0.35 -9.33
CA GLU A 232 -30.22 -0.78 -9.52
C GLU A 232 -30.17 -2.31 -9.68
N PRO A 233 -29.38 -2.88 -10.59
CA PRO A 233 -29.29 -4.33 -10.73
C PRO A 233 -28.70 -4.96 -9.46
N ASP A 234 -29.24 -6.10 -9.03
CA ASP A 234 -28.72 -6.86 -7.90
C ASP A 234 -27.27 -7.26 -8.15
N GLN A 235 -26.38 -6.87 -7.24
CA GLN A 235 -24.95 -7.20 -7.26
C GLN A 235 -24.52 -7.70 -5.89
N ASP A 236 -24.04 -8.94 -5.83
CA ASP A 236 -23.49 -9.54 -4.60
C ASP A 236 -22.09 -8.97 -4.35
N ILE A 237 -22.01 -7.94 -3.49
CA ILE A 237 -20.74 -7.30 -3.10
C ILE A 237 -20.24 -7.96 -1.82
N ARG A 238 -19.34 -8.93 -1.99
CA ARG A 238 -18.65 -9.57 -0.88
C ARG A 238 -17.33 -8.86 -0.59
N PHE A 239 -17.12 -8.53 0.67
CA PHE A 239 -15.79 -8.16 1.15
C PHE A 239 -15.02 -9.44 1.41
N GLU A 240 -14.16 -9.81 0.46
CA GLU A 240 -13.16 -10.84 0.72
C GLU A 240 -12.08 -10.22 1.60
N VAL A 241 -11.77 -10.90 2.71
CA VAL A 241 -10.53 -10.66 3.42
C VAL A 241 -9.45 -11.01 2.43
N LYS A 242 -8.74 -10.01 1.90
CA LYS A 242 -7.42 -10.28 1.35
C LYS A 242 -6.66 -10.88 2.53
N GLN A 243 -6.39 -12.19 2.48
CA GLN A 243 -5.45 -12.78 3.42
C GLN A 243 -4.21 -11.91 3.30
N GLU A 244 -3.82 -11.25 4.40
CA GLU A 244 -2.42 -10.85 4.51
C GLU A 244 -1.64 -12.13 4.20
N PRO A 245 -0.64 -12.08 3.31
CA PRO A 245 0.19 -13.26 3.09
C PRO A 245 0.58 -13.77 4.48
N GLU A 246 0.34 -15.06 4.74
CA GLU A 246 0.79 -15.68 5.98
C GLU A 246 2.20 -15.18 6.22
N LYS A 247 2.47 -14.64 7.41
CA LYS A 247 3.86 -14.36 7.78
C LYS A 247 4.57 -15.68 7.66
N GLU A 248 5.33 -15.87 6.58
CA GLU A 248 6.20 -17.01 6.43
C GLU A 248 7.02 -17.08 7.71
N GLU A 249 6.97 -18.22 8.38
CA GLU A 249 7.75 -18.44 9.58
C GLU A 249 9.21 -18.52 9.15
N LEU A 250 9.86 -17.36 9.13
CA LEU A 250 11.23 -17.23 8.67
C LEU A 250 12.14 -18.07 9.57
N THR A 251 12.84 -19.02 8.97
CA THR A 251 13.78 -19.86 9.71
C THR A 251 15.08 -19.08 9.88
N ILE A 252 15.28 -18.53 11.09
CA ILE A 252 16.52 -17.86 11.47
C ILE A 252 17.59 -18.92 11.75
N THR A 253 18.71 -18.80 11.05
CA THR A 253 19.91 -19.60 11.26
C THR A 253 20.85 -18.87 12.23
N PRO A 254 21.65 -19.57 13.06
CA PRO A 254 22.52 -18.93 14.05
C PRO A 254 23.78 -18.28 13.46
N ILE A 255 24.00 -18.38 12.14
CA ILE A 255 25.21 -17.90 11.46
C ILE A 255 24.79 -17.04 10.28
N ASP A 256 25.30 -15.81 10.21
CA ASP A 256 25.04 -14.92 9.08
C ASP A 256 26.33 -14.20 8.66
N LEU A 257 26.95 -14.66 7.57
CA LEU A 257 28.24 -14.16 7.14
C LEU A 257 28.15 -13.05 6.07
N HIS A 258 26.95 -12.57 5.75
CA HIS A 258 26.75 -11.60 4.69
C HIS A 258 25.76 -10.50 5.11
N ILE A 259 26.28 -9.46 5.76
CA ILE A 259 25.50 -8.35 6.31
C ILE A 259 26.10 -7.02 5.84
N ARG A 260 25.25 -6.08 5.42
CA ARG A 260 25.66 -4.71 5.08
C ARG A 260 25.38 -3.74 6.21
N SER A 261 26.32 -2.84 6.46
CA SER A 261 26.18 -1.70 7.34
C SER A 261 26.08 -0.41 6.55
N ASN A 262 25.92 0.70 7.26
CA ASN A 262 25.87 2.04 6.71
C ASN A 262 27.19 2.54 6.09
N TYR A 263 28.23 1.70 6.06
CA TYR A 263 29.46 1.89 5.29
C TYR A 263 29.34 1.43 3.83
N SER A 264 28.28 0.69 3.47
CA SER A 264 27.86 0.45 2.09
C SER A 264 26.80 1.47 1.64
N ASP A 265 26.70 1.70 0.34
CA ASP A 265 25.74 2.63 -0.27
C ASP A 265 24.28 2.18 -0.16
N ASP A 266 24.06 0.89 -0.05
CA ASP A 266 22.75 0.26 0.09
C ASP A 266 22.47 -0.29 1.51
N GLY A 267 23.42 -0.19 2.43
CA GLY A 267 23.24 -0.57 3.84
C GLY A 267 22.68 0.57 4.70
N TYR A 268 21.71 0.24 5.57
CA TYR A 268 20.97 1.25 6.34
C TYR A 268 21.49 1.48 7.76
N TYR A 269 21.68 0.40 8.52
CA TYR A 269 21.96 0.45 9.96
C TYR A 269 23.44 0.66 10.24
N ASP A 270 23.74 1.37 11.32
CA ASP A 270 25.11 1.41 11.86
C ASP A 270 25.50 0.06 12.46
N VAL A 271 26.80 -0.09 12.73
CA VAL A 271 27.37 -1.34 13.24
C VAL A 271 26.74 -1.74 14.59
N GLU A 272 26.47 -0.82 15.50
CA GLU A 272 25.92 -1.16 16.82
C GLU A 272 24.49 -1.72 16.71
N GLU A 273 23.65 -1.08 15.91
CA GLU A 273 22.27 -1.52 15.70
C GLU A 273 22.22 -2.88 14.99
N LEU A 274 23.21 -3.20 14.14
CA LEU A 274 23.35 -4.55 13.58
C LEU A 274 23.66 -5.59 14.67
N PHE A 275 24.58 -5.31 15.60
CA PHE A 275 24.87 -6.24 16.70
C PHE A 275 23.69 -6.44 17.66
N LYS A 276 22.92 -5.37 17.92
CA LYS A 276 21.69 -5.44 18.70
C LYS A 276 20.65 -6.33 18.03
N GLN A 277 20.40 -6.14 16.73
CA GLN A 277 19.51 -7.00 15.96
C GLN A 277 19.99 -8.46 15.92
N ALA A 278 21.30 -8.68 15.74
CA ALA A 278 21.89 -10.02 15.78
C ALA A 278 21.65 -10.69 17.13
N LYS A 279 21.73 -9.94 18.24
CA LYS A 279 21.43 -10.44 19.58
C LYS A 279 19.96 -10.80 19.75
N GLU A 280 19.06 -9.93 19.28
CA GLU A 280 17.60 -10.17 19.30
C GLU A 280 17.21 -11.41 18.49
N ASN A 281 17.88 -11.62 17.35
CA ASN A 281 17.72 -12.80 16.48
C ASN A 281 18.49 -14.03 16.97
N LYS A 282 19.19 -13.96 18.11
CA LYS A 282 19.95 -15.05 18.72
C LYS A 282 21.04 -15.62 17.80
N LEU A 283 21.68 -14.75 17.01
CA LEU A 283 22.81 -15.15 16.18
C LEU A 283 24.05 -15.43 17.05
N GLU A 284 24.77 -16.47 16.69
CA GLU A 284 26.02 -16.89 17.33
C GLU A 284 27.23 -16.28 16.63
N VAL A 285 27.21 -16.24 15.29
CA VAL A 285 28.33 -15.79 14.45
C VAL A 285 27.82 -14.84 13.38
N ILE A 286 28.43 -13.66 13.26
CA ILE A 286 28.13 -12.72 12.19
C ILE A 286 29.40 -12.20 11.50
N SER A 287 29.25 -11.77 10.24
CA SER A 287 30.26 -11.02 9.49
C SER A 287 29.60 -9.85 8.78
N ILE A 288 30.17 -8.64 8.94
CA ILE A 288 29.75 -7.46 8.19
C ILE A 288 30.67 -7.35 6.98
N THR A 289 30.09 -7.39 5.78
CA THR A 289 30.81 -7.52 4.53
C THR A 289 30.52 -6.32 3.63
N ASP A 290 30.78 -5.10 4.09
CA ASP A 290 30.45 -3.89 3.32
C ASP A 290 31.10 -3.85 1.92
N HIS A 291 30.40 -3.21 0.97
CA HIS A 291 30.81 -3.10 -0.43
C HIS A 291 32.12 -2.29 -0.56
N ASN A 292 33.18 -2.97 -0.99
CA ASN A 292 34.50 -2.41 -1.25
C ASN A 292 35.10 -1.62 -0.05
N CYS A 293 34.60 -1.81 1.16
CA CYS A 293 35.00 -1.07 2.35
C CYS A 293 35.12 -2.01 3.56
N ALA A 294 36.29 -2.04 4.18
CA ALA A 294 36.55 -2.88 5.35
C ALA A 294 36.46 -2.12 6.68
N ARG A 295 36.03 -0.85 6.68
CA ARG A 295 36.14 0.05 7.84
C ARG A 295 35.20 -0.31 8.99
N ALA A 296 34.05 -0.93 8.70
CA ALA A 296 33.10 -1.37 9.71
C ALA A 296 33.72 -2.35 10.72
N ASN A 297 34.73 -3.14 10.30
CA ASN A 297 35.42 -4.13 11.12
C ASN A 297 36.06 -3.54 12.38
N ALA A 298 36.56 -2.30 12.33
CA ALA A 298 37.16 -1.66 13.49
C ALA A 298 36.15 -1.43 14.63
N ALA A 299 34.91 -1.04 14.29
CA ALA A 299 33.85 -0.91 15.28
C ALA A 299 33.28 -2.27 15.69
N ALA A 300 33.09 -3.17 14.72
CA ALA A 300 32.47 -4.47 14.92
C ALA A 300 33.24 -5.37 15.90
N MET A 301 34.58 -5.34 15.87
CA MET A 301 35.40 -6.07 16.84
C MET A 301 35.12 -5.67 18.30
N ARG A 302 34.82 -4.39 18.55
CA ARG A 302 34.48 -3.90 19.90
C ARG A 302 33.09 -4.38 20.34
N PHE A 303 32.13 -4.32 19.43
CA PHE A 303 30.75 -4.75 19.72
C PHE A 303 30.61 -6.27 19.85
N SER A 304 31.45 -7.06 19.17
CA SER A 304 31.52 -8.51 19.34
C SER A 304 31.67 -8.91 20.82
N SER A 305 32.57 -8.25 21.54
CA SER A 305 32.77 -8.48 22.98
C SER A 305 31.59 -7.99 23.82
N LEU A 306 30.98 -6.87 23.46
CA LEU A 306 29.86 -6.28 24.21
C LEU A 306 28.58 -7.12 24.12
N TYR A 307 28.25 -7.62 22.93
CA TYR A 307 27.01 -8.38 22.70
C TYR A 307 27.19 -9.90 22.86
N ASN A 308 28.42 -10.38 23.08
CA ASN A 308 28.79 -11.79 23.15
C ASN A 308 28.33 -12.56 21.90
N ILE A 309 28.74 -12.05 20.74
CA ILE A 309 28.50 -12.64 19.41
C ILE A 309 29.87 -12.81 18.75
N GLN A 310 30.17 -14.00 18.23
CA GLN A 310 31.42 -14.21 17.50
C GLN A 310 31.40 -13.38 16.22
N TYR A 311 32.40 -12.52 16.05
CA TYR A 311 32.54 -11.71 14.85
C TYR A 311 33.67 -12.22 13.97
N ILE A 312 33.40 -12.34 12.67
CA ILE A 312 34.41 -12.63 11.65
C ILE A 312 34.59 -11.36 10.83
N PRO A 313 35.80 -10.78 10.77
CA PRO A 313 36.06 -9.64 9.92
C PRO A 313 35.77 -9.95 8.46
N GLY A 314 35.03 -9.06 7.82
CA GLY A 314 34.43 -9.28 6.51
C GLY A 314 34.58 -8.09 5.56
N VAL A 315 34.52 -8.37 4.26
CA VAL A 315 34.37 -7.38 3.19
C VAL A 315 33.74 -8.06 1.98
N GLU A 316 33.02 -7.34 1.14
CA GLU A 316 32.64 -7.83 -0.17
C GLU A 316 33.16 -6.91 -1.26
N ILE A 317 33.90 -7.46 -2.22
CA ILE A 317 34.65 -6.68 -3.20
C ILE A 317 34.11 -6.99 -4.59
N ASP A 318 33.81 -5.93 -5.33
CA ASP A 318 33.43 -6.05 -6.73
C ASP A 318 34.62 -6.45 -7.59
N ALA A 319 34.41 -7.49 -8.39
CA ALA A 319 35.43 -8.02 -9.28
C ALA A 319 34.86 -8.30 -10.67
N GLN A 320 35.78 -8.54 -11.61
CA GLN A 320 35.46 -8.89 -12.98
C GLN A 320 36.13 -10.20 -13.36
N TYR A 321 35.31 -11.15 -13.81
CA TYR A 321 35.77 -12.36 -14.49
C TYR A 321 35.35 -12.30 -15.96
N LYS A 322 36.33 -12.28 -16.87
CA LYS A 322 36.11 -12.06 -18.31
C LYS A 322 35.27 -10.79 -18.55
N ARG A 323 34.01 -10.94 -18.97
CA ARG A 323 33.05 -9.83 -19.22
C ARG A 323 31.93 -9.76 -18.16
N MET A 324 32.02 -10.56 -17.11
CA MET A 324 31.01 -10.68 -16.06
C MET A 324 31.50 -9.99 -14.80
N ARG A 325 30.61 -9.25 -14.14
CA ARG A 325 30.85 -8.75 -12.78
C ARG A 325 30.50 -9.86 -11.81
N VAL A 326 31.40 -10.13 -10.88
CA VAL A 326 31.23 -11.08 -9.78
C VAL A 326 31.57 -10.36 -8.48
N ARG A 327 31.18 -10.93 -7.35
CA ARG A 327 31.50 -10.39 -6.02
C ARG A 327 32.20 -11.45 -5.19
N ILE A 328 33.26 -11.01 -4.51
CA ILE A 328 34.11 -11.90 -3.72
C ILE A 328 34.06 -11.40 -2.28
N LEU A 329 33.60 -12.28 -1.41
CA LEU A 329 33.60 -12.10 0.04
C LEU A 329 35.00 -12.43 0.56
N GLY A 330 35.55 -11.54 1.39
CA GLY A 330 36.77 -11.80 2.16
C GLY A 330 36.40 -12.03 3.62
N TYR A 331 36.85 -13.14 4.21
CA TYR A 331 36.67 -13.45 5.63
C TYR A 331 38.00 -13.54 6.36
N TYR A 332 38.00 -13.22 7.66
CA TYR A 332 39.22 -13.18 8.50
C TYR A 332 40.31 -12.27 7.95
N ILE A 333 39.91 -11.25 7.21
CA ILE A 333 40.82 -10.27 6.63
C ILE A 333 41.51 -9.46 7.73
N ASP A 334 42.78 -9.11 7.53
CA ASP A 334 43.39 -7.99 8.22
C ASP A 334 42.90 -6.68 7.61
N TRP A 335 41.80 -6.14 8.15
CA TRP A 335 41.20 -4.89 7.67
C TRP A 335 42.07 -3.65 7.85
N THR A 336 43.21 -3.75 8.54
CA THR A 336 44.20 -2.66 8.68
C THR A 336 45.21 -2.63 7.54
N ASN A 337 45.24 -3.65 6.69
CA ASN A 337 46.09 -3.71 5.53
C ASN A 337 45.74 -2.61 4.51
N GLU A 338 46.77 -1.91 4.02
CA GLU A 338 46.65 -0.79 3.07
C GLU A 338 45.89 -1.16 1.78
N VAL A 339 45.87 -2.44 1.41
CA VAL A 339 45.16 -2.92 0.22
C VAL A 339 43.67 -2.58 0.24
N PHE A 340 43.02 -2.60 1.40
CA PHE A 340 41.59 -2.30 1.50
C PHE A 340 41.30 -0.81 1.36
N GLU A 341 42.20 0.06 1.85
CA GLU A 341 42.10 1.49 1.63
C GLU A 341 42.26 1.83 0.14
N VAL A 342 43.25 1.21 -0.53
CA VAL A 342 43.46 1.38 -1.98
C VAL A 342 42.26 0.89 -2.78
N LEU A 343 41.65 -0.24 -2.40
CA LEU A 343 40.45 -0.77 -3.05
C LEU A 343 39.24 0.15 -2.86
N GLU A 344 39.01 0.65 -1.64
CA GLU A 344 37.94 1.61 -1.33
C GLU A 344 38.10 2.89 -2.17
N GLN A 345 39.29 3.50 -2.14
CA GLN A 345 39.58 4.73 -2.89
C GLN A 345 39.41 4.55 -4.40
N ASN A 346 39.89 3.44 -4.95
CA ASN A 346 39.73 3.12 -6.37
C ASN A 346 38.27 2.88 -6.74
N SER A 347 37.50 2.25 -5.86
CA SER A 347 36.06 2.04 -6.04
C SER A 347 35.30 3.37 -6.05
N LEU A 348 35.55 4.23 -5.04
CA LEU A 348 34.93 5.57 -4.95
C LEU A 348 35.26 6.45 -6.15
N LYS A 349 36.53 6.46 -6.59
CA LYS A 349 36.95 7.19 -7.78
C LYS A 349 36.20 6.69 -9.03
N ARG A 350 36.13 5.38 -9.21
CA ARG A 350 35.41 4.75 -10.32
C ARG A 350 33.93 5.12 -10.29
N GLU A 351 33.25 4.96 -9.17
CA GLU A 351 31.82 5.27 -9.07
C GLU A 351 31.53 6.75 -9.33
N LYS A 352 32.43 7.66 -8.91
CA LYS A 352 32.33 9.07 -9.24
C LYS A 352 32.49 9.33 -10.75
N GLU A 353 33.48 8.72 -11.39
CA GLU A 353 33.69 8.82 -12.84
C GLU A 353 32.48 8.27 -13.61
N LEU A 354 31.98 7.09 -13.21
CA LEU A 354 30.79 6.47 -13.81
C LEU A 354 29.55 7.33 -13.60
N SER A 355 29.37 7.94 -12.42
CA SER A 355 28.27 8.86 -12.13
C SER A 355 28.26 10.05 -13.08
N MET A 356 29.42 10.69 -13.28
CA MET A 356 29.57 11.82 -14.20
C MET A 356 29.34 11.42 -15.66
N GLU A 357 29.85 10.25 -16.09
CA GLU A 357 29.59 9.73 -17.43
C GLU A 357 28.10 9.47 -17.66
N ARG A 358 27.41 8.91 -16.65
CA ARG A 358 25.97 8.62 -16.69
C ARG A 358 25.15 9.89 -16.83
N VAL A 359 25.49 10.92 -16.05
CA VAL A 359 24.90 12.25 -16.17
C VAL A 359 25.12 12.81 -17.57
N GLN A 360 26.37 12.86 -18.05
CA GLN A 360 26.68 13.42 -19.37
C GLN A 360 25.92 12.71 -20.50
N LYS A 361 25.85 11.37 -20.47
CA LYS A 361 25.09 10.59 -21.45
C LYS A 361 23.60 10.89 -21.37
N PHE A 362 23.06 10.99 -20.16
CA PHE A 362 21.66 11.32 -19.96
C PHE A 362 21.31 12.73 -20.43
N GLU A 363 22.14 13.72 -20.14
CA GLU A 363 21.95 15.10 -20.61
C GLU A 363 21.98 15.16 -22.14
N ASN A 364 22.93 14.47 -22.77
CA ASN A 364 23.05 14.40 -24.24
C ASN A 364 21.86 13.68 -24.88
N TYR A 365 21.36 12.62 -24.25
CA TYR A 365 20.23 11.83 -24.75
C TYR A 365 18.89 12.56 -24.59
N SER A 366 18.65 13.17 -23.43
CA SER A 366 17.35 13.73 -23.06
C SER A 366 17.23 15.24 -23.31
N GLY A 367 18.36 15.95 -23.43
CA GLY A 367 18.41 17.41 -23.46
C GLY A 367 18.10 18.07 -22.10
N ILE A 368 17.92 17.28 -21.03
CA ILE A 368 17.63 17.76 -19.68
C ILE A 368 18.96 17.96 -18.95
N ARG A 369 19.21 19.17 -18.45
CA ARG A 369 20.34 19.40 -17.54
C ARG A 369 20.05 18.87 -16.15
N ILE A 370 21.01 18.14 -15.60
CA ILE A 370 20.97 17.62 -14.25
C ILE A 370 21.74 18.58 -13.34
N ASP A 371 21.07 19.03 -12.28
CA ASP A 371 21.79 19.66 -11.18
C ASP A 371 22.48 18.57 -10.33
N VAL A 372 23.74 18.32 -10.68
CA VAL A 372 24.60 17.33 -10.03
C VAL A 372 24.69 17.59 -8.52
N ASN A 373 24.76 18.84 -8.08
CA ASN A 373 24.88 19.17 -6.67
C ASN A 373 23.62 18.77 -5.89
N SER A 374 22.44 19.01 -6.48
CA SER A 374 21.18 18.60 -5.87
C SER A 374 21.04 17.09 -5.74
N LEU A 375 21.50 16.31 -6.73
CA LEU A 375 21.44 14.84 -6.65
C LEU A 375 22.47 14.28 -5.66
N ILE A 376 23.71 14.77 -5.70
CA ILE A 376 24.79 14.32 -4.83
C ILE A 376 24.52 14.65 -3.36
N SER A 377 23.91 15.81 -3.06
CA SER A 377 23.60 16.19 -1.68
C SER A 377 22.66 15.21 -0.96
N ASN A 378 21.88 14.44 -1.72
CA ASN A 378 20.97 13.44 -1.19
C ASN A 378 21.60 12.05 -1.04
N SER A 379 22.79 11.81 -1.59
CA SER A 379 23.49 10.52 -1.51
C SER A 379 24.69 10.62 -0.58
N ARG A 380 24.71 9.81 0.49
CA ARG A 380 25.81 9.78 1.47
C ARG A 380 27.17 9.51 0.80
N PHE A 381 27.17 8.67 -0.24
CA PHE A 381 28.36 8.25 -0.97
C PHE A 381 28.67 9.16 -2.17
N GLN A 382 27.89 10.23 -2.38
CA GLN A 382 28.07 11.20 -3.45
C GLN A 382 28.09 10.57 -4.86
N THR A 383 27.39 9.44 -5.01
CA THR A 383 27.21 8.72 -6.28
C THR A 383 25.88 9.11 -6.92
N ILE A 384 25.80 8.96 -8.24
CA ILE A 384 24.57 9.11 -9.03
C ILE A 384 24.29 7.81 -9.78
N THR A 385 23.28 7.10 -9.29
CA THR A 385 22.79 5.83 -9.82
C THR A 385 21.74 6.03 -10.93
N PRO A 386 21.52 5.03 -11.81
CA PRO A 386 20.40 5.03 -12.74
C PRO A 386 19.04 5.30 -12.06
N ASN A 387 18.83 4.73 -10.87
CA ASN A 387 17.61 4.88 -10.09
C ASN A 387 17.39 6.33 -9.62
N GLU A 388 18.44 7.05 -9.21
CA GLU A 388 18.32 8.45 -8.79
C GLU A 388 17.94 9.38 -9.95
N ILE A 389 18.55 9.19 -11.13
CA ILE A 389 18.17 9.93 -12.33
C ILE A 389 16.73 9.58 -12.73
N THR A 390 16.36 8.29 -12.66
CA THR A 390 14.98 7.85 -12.95
C THR A 390 13.97 8.49 -12.00
N LYS A 391 14.23 8.51 -10.68
CA LYS A 391 13.40 9.19 -9.69
C LYS A 391 13.28 10.68 -9.97
N MET A 392 14.38 11.36 -10.31
CA MET A 392 14.36 12.78 -10.68
C MET A 392 13.44 13.04 -11.89
N VAL A 393 13.55 12.20 -12.93
CA VAL A 393 12.74 12.31 -14.15
C VAL A 393 11.27 12.03 -13.89
N PHE A 394 10.95 11.03 -13.07
CA PHE A 394 9.57 10.65 -12.80
C PHE A 394 8.91 11.54 -11.75
N HIS A 395 9.62 12.09 -10.77
CA HIS A 395 9.01 12.96 -9.77
C HIS A 395 8.82 14.40 -10.22
N ASN A 396 9.46 14.82 -11.33
CA ASN A 396 9.31 16.17 -11.86
C ASN A 396 8.16 16.24 -12.89
N GLU A 397 7.14 17.06 -12.60
CA GLU A 397 5.95 17.19 -13.45
C GLU A 397 6.26 17.58 -14.90
N ARG A 398 7.31 18.37 -15.13
CA ARG A 398 7.68 18.83 -16.49
C ARG A 398 8.29 17.71 -17.31
N THR A 399 9.17 16.91 -16.72
CA THR A 399 9.84 15.81 -17.42
C THR A 399 8.91 14.64 -17.69
N ARG A 400 7.91 14.40 -16.82
CA ARG A 400 6.84 13.41 -17.06
C ARG A 400 6.03 13.66 -18.33
N LEU A 401 5.89 14.93 -18.76
CA LEU A 401 5.13 15.29 -19.96
C LEU A 401 5.92 15.05 -21.26
N LEU A 402 7.23 14.84 -21.17
CA LEU A 402 8.09 14.66 -22.35
C LEU A 402 7.77 13.30 -23.02
N PRO A 403 7.73 13.24 -24.36
CA PRO A 403 7.31 12.03 -25.09
C PRO A 403 8.08 10.76 -24.70
N PHE A 404 9.38 10.88 -24.43
CA PHE A 404 10.24 9.73 -24.10
C PHE A 404 9.98 9.16 -22.70
N VAL A 405 9.37 9.93 -21.79
CA VAL A 405 8.95 9.49 -20.45
C VAL A 405 7.48 9.08 -20.46
N LYS A 406 6.64 9.89 -21.09
CA LYS A 406 5.18 9.70 -21.19
C LYS A 406 4.81 8.33 -21.76
N LYS A 407 5.55 7.81 -22.74
CA LYS A 407 5.32 6.47 -23.30
C LYS A 407 5.39 5.34 -22.25
N TYR A 408 6.21 5.50 -21.20
CA TYR A 408 6.32 4.52 -20.12
C TYR A 408 5.17 4.67 -19.13
N ILE A 409 4.79 5.92 -18.82
CA ILE A 409 3.67 6.23 -17.90
C ILE A 409 2.34 5.73 -18.48
N ASP A 410 2.08 6.03 -19.76
CA ASP A 410 0.82 5.67 -20.42
C ASP A 410 0.74 4.17 -20.77
N GLY A 411 1.90 3.51 -20.93
CA GLY A 411 2.01 2.12 -21.39
C GLY A 411 2.19 1.06 -20.29
N CYS A 412 2.28 1.44 -19.02
CA CYS A 412 2.51 0.52 -17.91
C CYS A 412 1.36 0.55 -16.89
N GLU A 413 1.15 -0.57 -16.19
CA GLU A 413 0.07 -0.75 -15.21
C GLU A 413 0.27 0.09 -13.94
N SER A 414 1.53 0.38 -13.59
CA SER A 414 1.90 1.19 -12.43
C SER A 414 3.13 2.04 -12.70
N GLU A 415 3.29 3.11 -11.92
CA GLU A 415 4.45 3.99 -11.99
C GLU A 415 5.76 3.25 -11.62
N SER A 416 5.72 2.34 -10.65
CA SER A 416 6.90 1.52 -10.30
C SER A 416 7.38 0.65 -11.46
N VAL A 417 6.47 0.05 -12.22
CA VAL A 417 6.80 -0.74 -13.41
C VAL A 417 7.31 0.17 -14.53
N ALA A 418 6.72 1.36 -14.70
CA ALA A 418 7.16 2.35 -15.67
C ALA A 418 8.60 2.81 -15.40
N MET A 419 8.93 3.10 -14.13
CA MET A 419 10.29 3.47 -13.71
C MET A 419 11.29 2.36 -13.95
N ALA A 420 10.98 1.12 -13.53
CA ALA A 420 11.88 -0.02 -13.73
C ALA A 420 12.16 -0.29 -15.22
N ARG A 421 11.13 -0.20 -16.07
CA ARG A 421 11.29 -0.34 -17.53
C ARG A 421 12.09 0.81 -18.14
N PHE A 422 11.80 2.05 -17.74
CA PHE A 422 12.58 3.21 -18.19
C PHE A 422 14.06 3.07 -17.81
N GLU A 423 14.34 2.70 -16.55
CA GLU A 423 15.70 2.52 -16.06
C GLU A 423 16.45 1.46 -16.88
N SER A 424 15.80 0.32 -17.13
CA SER A 424 16.35 -0.76 -17.96
C SER A 424 16.58 -0.34 -19.41
N ASP A 425 15.63 0.35 -20.04
CA ASP A 425 15.74 0.74 -21.45
C ASP A 425 16.78 1.86 -21.67
N VAL A 426 16.87 2.80 -20.73
CA VAL A 426 17.72 3.98 -20.85
C VAL A 426 19.15 3.69 -20.39
N PHE A 427 19.32 3.04 -19.23
CA PHE A 427 20.61 2.82 -18.60
C PHE A 427 21.09 1.36 -18.66
N GLY A 428 20.22 0.42 -19.01
CA GLY A 428 20.58 -0.99 -19.13
C GLY A 428 21.46 -1.29 -20.34
N LYS A 429 21.85 -2.56 -20.49
CA LYS A 429 22.76 -3.01 -21.56
C LYS A 429 22.12 -2.71 -22.93
N ASN A 430 22.85 -1.99 -23.78
CA ASN A 430 22.41 -1.44 -25.08
C ASN A 430 21.50 -0.20 -25.02
N GLY A 431 21.21 0.32 -23.83
CA GLY A 431 20.50 1.59 -23.67
C GLY A 431 21.36 2.80 -24.06
N PRO A 432 20.74 3.94 -24.44
CA PRO A 432 21.44 5.14 -24.88
C PRO A 432 22.35 5.75 -23.80
N CYS A 433 22.02 5.54 -22.52
CA CYS A 433 22.78 6.04 -21.38
C CYS A 433 23.57 4.93 -20.66
N TYR A 434 23.77 3.78 -21.33
CA TYR A 434 24.56 2.69 -20.77
C TYR A 434 26.00 3.13 -20.52
N VAL A 435 26.47 2.97 -19.28
CA VAL A 435 27.85 3.21 -18.88
C VAL A 435 28.49 1.88 -18.52
N LYS A 436 29.59 1.55 -19.21
CA LYS A 436 30.31 0.30 -18.98
C LYS A 436 31.31 0.50 -17.85
N ALA A 437 31.04 -0.12 -16.70
CA ALA A 437 31.98 -0.18 -15.59
C ALA A 437 33.10 -1.20 -15.85
N SER A 438 34.28 -0.94 -15.29
CA SER A 438 35.44 -1.85 -15.30
C SER A 438 35.87 -2.11 -13.86
N TYR A 439 35.90 -3.36 -13.43
CA TYR A 439 36.26 -3.75 -12.06
C TYR A 439 37.63 -4.43 -12.03
N PRO A 440 38.33 -4.52 -10.88
CA PRO A 440 39.55 -5.31 -10.77
C PRO A 440 39.29 -6.76 -11.18
N SER A 441 40.29 -7.45 -11.71
CA SER A 441 40.13 -8.86 -12.07
C SER A 441 39.84 -9.69 -10.81
N ALA A 442 39.01 -10.73 -10.95
CA ALA A 442 38.75 -11.68 -9.87
C ALA A 442 40.05 -12.21 -9.24
N GLN A 443 41.05 -12.56 -10.05
CA GLN A 443 42.36 -12.97 -9.55
C GLN A 443 43.05 -11.91 -8.68
N ALA A 444 43.02 -10.64 -9.07
CA ALA A 444 43.65 -9.58 -8.29
C ALA A 444 42.96 -9.39 -6.93
N VAL A 445 41.63 -9.53 -6.89
CA VAL A 445 40.85 -9.45 -5.65
C VAL A 445 41.11 -10.64 -4.73
N ILE A 446 41.16 -11.87 -5.28
CA ILE A 446 41.54 -13.08 -4.53
C ILE A 446 42.92 -12.88 -3.89
N ASN A 447 43.91 -12.48 -4.70
CA ASN A 447 45.28 -12.24 -4.21
C ASN A 447 45.32 -11.15 -3.14
N ALA A 448 44.52 -10.09 -3.28
CA ALA A 448 44.43 -9.02 -2.27
C ALA A 448 43.90 -9.53 -0.92
N ILE A 449 42.85 -10.37 -0.95
CA ILE A 449 42.28 -11.00 0.25
C ILE A 449 43.31 -11.94 0.89
N HIS A 450 43.97 -12.80 0.11
CA HIS A 450 45.00 -13.72 0.59
C HIS A 450 46.22 -13.00 1.17
N ASN A 451 46.68 -11.93 0.53
CA ASN A 451 47.80 -11.12 1.03
C ASN A 451 47.46 -10.43 2.36
N ALA A 452 46.18 -10.17 2.62
CA ALA A 452 45.69 -9.70 3.90
C ALA A 452 45.37 -10.84 4.89
N GLY A 453 45.82 -12.07 4.61
CA GLY A 453 45.64 -13.25 5.46
C GLY A 453 44.21 -13.82 5.48
N GLY A 454 43.32 -13.31 4.62
CA GLY A 454 41.92 -13.69 4.58
C GLY A 454 41.61 -14.90 3.70
N ILE A 455 40.36 -15.33 3.76
CA ILE A 455 39.75 -16.41 2.98
C ILE A 455 38.85 -15.78 1.91
N ALA A 456 39.08 -16.11 0.64
CA ALA A 456 38.30 -15.61 -0.49
C ALA A 456 37.15 -16.55 -0.84
N VAL A 457 35.91 -16.06 -0.73
CA VAL A 457 34.69 -16.82 -0.99
C VAL A 457 33.89 -16.15 -2.10
N LEU A 458 33.48 -16.91 -3.12
CA LEU A 458 32.59 -16.39 -4.15
C LEU A 458 31.19 -16.15 -3.57
N SER A 459 30.66 -14.93 -3.71
CA SER A 459 29.29 -14.61 -3.28
C SER A 459 28.23 -15.33 -4.13
N SER A 460 27.06 -15.57 -3.54
CA SER A 460 25.89 -16.09 -4.24
C SER A 460 25.31 -15.12 -5.28
N TRP A 461 25.74 -13.86 -5.28
CA TRP A 461 25.24 -12.83 -6.18
C TRP A 461 25.42 -13.22 -7.65
N HIS A 462 24.29 -13.38 -8.35
CA HIS A 462 24.18 -13.78 -9.75
C HIS A 462 24.68 -15.20 -10.10
N LEU A 463 24.86 -16.09 -9.12
CA LEU A 463 25.25 -17.47 -9.43
C LEU A 463 24.22 -18.22 -10.29
N ASP A 464 22.93 -17.90 -10.17
CA ASP A 464 21.87 -18.50 -11.01
C ASP A 464 21.97 -18.17 -12.51
N TYR A 465 22.79 -17.18 -12.88
CA TYR A 465 22.93 -16.70 -14.26
C TYR A 465 24.23 -17.17 -14.93
N ILE A 466 25.05 -17.97 -14.24
CA ILE A 466 26.27 -18.56 -14.81
C ILE A 466 26.12 -20.07 -14.91
N SER A 467 26.83 -20.69 -15.85
CA SER A 467 26.84 -22.15 -15.98
C SER A 467 27.79 -22.79 -14.97
N ASP A 468 27.58 -24.07 -14.68
CA ASP A 468 28.45 -24.86 -13.80
C ASP A 468 29.92 -24.79 -14.25
N GLU A 469 30.19 -24.82 -15.56
CA GLU A 469 31.56 -24.71 -16.09
C GLU A 469 32.19 -23.36 -15.77
N VAL A 470 31.42 -22.28 -15.86
CA VAL A 470 31.90 -20.93 -15.52
C VAL A 470 32.13 -20.79 -14.02
N LEU A 471 31.26 -21.40 -13.20
CA LEU A 471 31.44 -21.43 -11.75
C LEU A 471 32.73 -22.19 -11.39
N GLU A 472 32.98 -23.35 -12.00
CA GLU A 472 34.23 -24.09 -11.85
C GLU A 472 35.44 -23.26 -12.26
N GLU A 473 35.40 -22.60 -13.43
CA GLU A 473 36.50 -21.73 -13.87
C GLU A 473 36.81 -20.59 -12.87
N ILE A 474 35.79 -19.95 -12.30
CA ILE A 474 35.98 -18.86 -11.31
C ILE A 474 36.58 -19.42 -10.02
N VAL A 475 36.08 -20.57 -9.57
CA VAL A 475 36.57 -21.26 -8.38
C VAL A 475 38.04 -21.64 -8.56
N ASP A 476 38.41 -22.12 -9.74
CA ASP A 476 39.77 -22.56 -10.07
C ASP A 476 40.79 -21.40 -10.19
N LEU A 477 40.35 -20.13 -10.07
CA LEU A 477 41.24 -18.98 -9.88
C LEU A 477 41.93 -18.96 -8.50
N GLY A 478 41.54 -19.86 -7.60
CA GLY A 478 42.04 -19.94 -6.23
C GLY A 478 41.06 -19.44 -5.19
N MET A 479 39.75 -19.60 -5.43
CA MET A 479 38.75 -19.38 -4.38
C MET A 479 38.89 -20.43 -3.29
N ASP A 480 38.71 -20.03 -2.04
CA ASP A 480 38.71 -20.93 -0.88
C ASP A 480 37.31 -21.46 -0.57
N GLY A 481 36.25 -20.86 -1.13
CA GLY A 481 34.88 -21.25 -0.85
C GLY A 481 33.84 -20.62 -1.77
N VAL A 482 32.59 -21.06 -1.60
CA VAL A 482 31.41 -20.49 -2.26
C VAL A 482 30.31 -20.26 -1.22
N GLU A 483 29.59 -19.15 -1.37
CA GLU A 483 28.36 -18.88 -0.64
C GLU A 483 27.20 -19.68 -1.25
N CYS A 484 26.97 -20.88 -0.72
CA CYS A 484 25.96 -21.79 -1.25
C CYS A 484 24.54 -21.49 -0.75
N PHE A 485 24.38 -20.71 0.32
CA PHE A 485 23.07 -20.45 0.91
C PHE A 485 22.83 -18.95 1.09
N SER A 486 21.80 -18.44 0.41
CA SER A 486 21.32 -17.06 0.51
C SER A 486 19.84 -16.98 0.13
N ASN A 487 19.23 -15.79 0.22
CA ASN A 487 17.79 -15.62 -0.01
C ASN A 487 17.35 -15.87 -1.46
N ASP A 488 18.18 -15.54 -2.46
CA ASP A 488 17.76 -15.53 -3.88
C ASP A 488 18.33 -16.67 -4.73
N ILE A 489 19.10 -17.58 -4.14
CA ILE A 489 19.74 -18.66 -4.91
C ILE A 489 18.79 -19.84 -5.12
N HIS A 490 18.66 -20.32 -6.36
CA HIS A 490 17.80 -21.47 -6.65
C HIS A 490 18.41 -22.79 -6.14
N GLU A 491 17.56 -23.74 -5.74
CA GLU A 491 17.99 -25.05 -5.24
C GLU A 491 18.92 -25.81 -6.19
N GLN A 492 18.73 -25.67 -7.51
CA GLN A 492 19.61 -26.30 -8.51
C GLN A 492 21.03 -25.73 -8.44
N THR A 493 21.15 -24.40 -8.33
CA THR A 493 22.43 -23.69 -8.20
C THR A 493 23.09 -24.02 -6.86
N VAL A 494 22.32 -24.13 -5.77
CA VAL A 494 22.84 -24.61 -4.48
C VAL A 494 23.43 -26.02 -4.62
N ALA A 495 22.72 -26.94 -5.29
CA ALA A 495 23.19 -28.30 -5.49
C ALA A 495 24.47 -28.35 -6.35
N ALA A 496 24.54 -27.55 -7.41
CA ALA A 496 25.74 -27.43 -8.25
C ALA A 496 26.93 -26.86 -7.47
N ALA A 497 26.74 -25.76 -6.74
CA ALA A 497 27.76 -25.15 -5.90
C ALA A 497 28.27 -26.12 -4.81
N LEU A 498 27.37 -26.81 -4.11
CA LEU A 498 27.75 -27.81 -3.10
C LEU A 498 28.54 -28.98 -3.71
N LYS A 499 28.20 -29.41 -4.92
CA LYS A 499 28.95 -30.46 -5.64
C LYS A 499 30.37 -29.99 -5.94
N ILE A 500 30.53 -28.79 -6.48
CA ILE A 500 31.84 -28.19 -6.82
C ILE A 500 32.69 -28.01 -5.55
N VAL A 501 32.11 -27.43 -4.50
CA VAL A 501 32.78 -27.20 -3.21
C VAL A 501 33.21 -28.52 -2.57
N SER A 502 32.38 -29.57 -2.63
CA SER A 502 32.70 -30.89 -2.09
C SER A 502 33.85 -31.56 -2.86
N GLN A 503 33.84 -31.52 -4.19
CA GLN A 503 34.90 -32.10 -5.04
C GLN A 503 36.25 -31.43 -4.82
N ARG A 504 36.26 -30.11 -4.62
CA ARG A 504 37.46 -29.29 -4.44
C ARG A 504 37.86 -29.08 -2.98
N LYS A 505 37.10 -29.63 -2.02
CA LYS A 505 37.29 -29.49 -0.57
C LYS A 505 37.36 -28.04 -0.11
N LEU A 506 36.49 -27.20 -0.68
CA LEU A 506 36.40 -25.78 -0.37
C LEU A 506 35.46 -25.53 0.82
N PHE A 507 35.46 -24.30 1.32
CA PHE A 507 34.53 -23.86 2.35
C PHE A 507 33.13 -23.57 1.80
N VAL A 508 32.13 -23.81 2.63
CA VAL A 508 30.73 -23.42 2.39
C VAL A 508 30.42 -22.21 3.25
N SER A 509 29.90 -21.14 2.65
CA SER A 509 29.40 -19.96 3.37
C SER A 509 27.88 -19.86 3.27
N CYS A 510 27.27 -19.13 4.22
CA CYS A 510 25.88 -18.71 4.15
C CYS A 510 25.73 -17.27 4.64
N GLY A 511 24.75 -16.56 4.09
CA GLY A 511 24.49 -15.19 4.45
C GLY A 511 23.10 -14.72 4.03
N SER A 512 22.56 -13.77 4.77
CA SER A 512 21.24 -13.21 4.47
C SER A 512 21.28 -12.14 3.39
N ASP A 513 22.45 -11.55 3.10
CA ASP A 513 22.60 -10.33 2.31
C ASP A 513 21.71 -9.21 2.86
N TYR A 514 21.75 -9.01 4.19
CA TYR A 514 20.88 -8.08 4.91
C TYR A 514 21.28 -6.62 4.71
N HIS A 515 20.32 -5.77 4.31
CA HIS A 515 20.50 -4.34 4.07
C HIS A 515 19.57 -3.45 4.91
N GLY A 516 18.74 -4.05 5.78
CA GLY A 516 17.67 -3.34 6.47
C GLY A 516 16.56 -2.87 5.52
N PRO A 517 15.97 -1.68 5.75
CA PRO A 517 14.85 -1.16 4.96
C PRO A 517 15.10 -1.03 3.45
N THR A 518 16.36 -0.98 3.01
CA THR A 518 16.72 -0.94 1.57
C THR A 518 16.29 -2.22 0.85
N LYS A 519 16.36 -3.38 1.51
CA LYS A 519 15.88 -4.67 0.99
C LYS A 519 14.89 -5.29 1.99
N PRO A 520 13.61 -4.86 2.01
CA PRO A 520 12.66 -5.19 3.09
C PRO A 520 12.27 -6.68 3.16
N LYS A 521 12.62 -7.50 2.16
CA LYS A 521 12.38 -8.95 2.14
C LYS A 521 13.51 -9.76 2.81
N TYR A 522 14.66 -9.14 3.05
CA TYR A 522 15.85 -9.81 3.52
C TYR A 522 15.92 -9.55 5.02
N HIS A 523 16.03 -10.62 5.79
CA HIS A 523 16.00 -10.56 7.24
C HIS A 523 17.31 -11.13 7.77
N MET A 524 17.92 -10.41 8.72
CA MET A 524 19.18 -10.84 9.33
C MET A 524 19.04 -12.24 9.95
N GLY A 525 19.96 -13.14 9.60
CA GLY A 525 19.95 -14.55 9.99
C GLY A 525 19.15 -15.48 9.08
N VAL A 526 18.41 -14.95 8.11
CA VAL A 526 17.66 -15.77 7.13
C VAL A 526 18.49 -15.93 5.87
N SER A 527 19.19 -17.05 5.77
CA SER A 527 20.07 -17.40 4.63
C SER A 527 19.59 -18.63 3.85
N ASN A 528 18.44 -19.20 4.21
CA ASN A 528 17.94 -20.49 3.70
C ASN A 528 18.92 -21.67 3.84
N CYS A 529 19.90 -21.60 4.75
CA CYS A 529 20.79 -22.73 5.04
C CYS A 529 20.03 -23.81 5.83
N PRO A 530 19.88 -25.04 5.30
CA PRO A 530 19.22 -26.11 6.04
C PRO A 530 20.01 -26.49 7.30
N GLN A 531 19.31 -26.89 8.38
CA GLN A 531 19.98 -27.32 9.62
C GLN A 531 21.02 -28.44 9.41
N LYS A 532 20.78 -29.34 8.44
CA LYS A 532 21.71 -30.41 8.07
C LYS A 532 22.99 -29.92 7.41
N ALA A 533 22.97 -28.75 6.76
CA ALA A 533 24.12 -28.15 6.10
C ALA A 533 24.90 -27.18 7.02
N LEU A 534 24.29 -26.72 8.12
CA LEU A 534 24.91 -25.82 9.09
C LEU A 534 26.29 -26.31 9.62
N PRO A 535 26.53 -27.62 9.85
CA PRO A 535 27.86 -28.10 10.21
C PRO A 535 28.95 -27.78 9.17
N LEU A 536 28.61 -27.75 7.87
CA LEU A 536 29.55 -27.40 6.80
C LEU A 536 29.96 -25.93 6.90
N VAL A 537 28.98 -25.04 7.11
CA VAL A 537 29.25 -23.61 7.33
C VAL A 537 30.08 -23.38 8.60
N ARG A 538 29.81 -24.16 9.66
CA ARG A 538 30.57 -24.05 10.91
C ARG A 538 32.07 -24.34 10.75
N ILE A 539 32.48 -25.08 9.72
CA ILE A 539 33.90 -25.31 9.42
C ILE A 539 34.58 -23.96 9.09
N LEU A 540 33.97 -23.14 8.24
CA LEU A 540 34.47 -21.80 7.91
C LEU A 540 34.55 -20.91 9.16
N THR A 541 33.53 -20.96 10.03
CA THR A 541 33.51 -20.16 11.27
C THR A 541 34.57 -20.55 12.31
N LYS A 542 35.30 -21.65 12.07
CA LYS A 542 36.38 -22.15 12.93
C LYS A 542 37.75 -22.12 12.26
N ALA A 543 37.82 -21.67 11.01
CA ALA A 543 39.04 -21.70 10.22
C ALA A 543 40.19 -20.85 10.79
N ALA A 544 39.89 -19.86 11.65
CA ALA A 544 40.89 -18.98 12.27
C ALA A 544 41.45 -19.47 13.62
N LYS A 545 41.74 -20.78 13.75
CA LYS A 545 42.48 -21.30 14.92
C LYS A 545 43.70 -22.10 14.50
#